data_AF-A0A0N0GDC1-F1
#
_entry.id   AF-A0A0N0GDC1-F1
#
_cell.length_a   1.000
_cell.length_b   1.000
_cell.length_c   1.000
_cell.angle_alpha   90.00
_cell.angle_beta   90.00
_cell.angle_gamma   90.00
#
_symmetry.space_group_name_H-M   'P 1'
#
loop_
_entity.id
_entity.type
_entity.pdbx_description
1 polymer ?
#
loop_
_entity_poly.entity_id
_entity_poly.type
_entity_poly.pdbx_seq_one_letter_code
_entity_poly.pdbx_strand_id
1 'polypeptide(L)'
;MSIPGQLSERAIIFAPRGRDNQIAQRILDEAGFPAAVVSDLTALVKELAAGAGLAIIADEALQNGDINPLLDLLSQQPAWSDLPIVLLTHHGGPEHNLSARLGTLLGNVTFLERPFHPVTLVSLVTTAVRGRRRQYEARGRIEDLHESERSLQNALKAGRLGSWQLQAENLKLNCSAITKAHFGLDEQAEFNYGDWLSIVYSEDQPRMQSALQRSLDSGVDFIIEYRNVWPDGSLNWVDVRARAIRNNHDMVSSMAGVTSDITERKQAESQLRRLNETLEQQVEERTAQLRHKEEVLRQSQKMEAVGQLTGGIAHDFNNMLTGIIGSLELIRRRVARGQVQELEGLIDLGVTSANRAADLTHRLLAFSRRQSLDSKPGAHEPPGQRYE
;
A
#
# COMPACT_ATOMS: atom_id res chain seq x y z
N MET A 1 -11.12 -23.79 -24.91
CA MET A 1 -11.44 -22.51 -25.56
C MET A 1 -11.78 -22.79 -27.01
N SER A 2 -13.06 -22.95 -27.32
CA SER A 2 -13.53 -23.08 -28.70
C SER A 2 -13.26 -21.76 -29.42
N ILE A 3 -12.64 -21.82 -30.59
CA ILE A 3 -12.31 -20.65 -31.40
C ILE A 3 -13.61 -19.82 -31.63
N PRO A 4 -13.73 -18.60 -31.08
CA PRO A 4 -14.84 -17.72 -31.40
C PRO A 4 -14.74 -17.35 -32.88
N GLY A 5 -15.72 -17.72 -33.67
CA GLY A 5 -15.80 -17.32 -35.08
C GLY A 5 -16.38 -18.39 -36.01
N GLN A 6 -15.89 -19.63 -35.95
CA GLN A 6 -16.23 -20.61 -36.98
C GLN A 6 -17.67 -21.16 -36.86
N LEU A 7 -18.17 -21.34 -35.63
CA LEU A 7 -19.56 -21.74 -35.39
C LEU A 7 -20.50 -20.53 -35.29
N SER A 8 -20.00 -19.36 -34.89
CA SER A 8 -20.81 -18.17 -34.65
C SER A 8 -21.22 -17.41 -35.93
N GLU A 9 -20.58 -17.71 -37.07
CA GLU A 9 -20.81 -17.01 -38.34
C GLU A 9 -21.43 -17.91 -39.43
N ARG A 10 -21.74 -19.17 -39.10
CA ARG A 10 -22.31 -20.13 -40.07
C ARG A 10 -23.83 -19.97 -40.25
N ALA A 11 -24.33 -20.27 -41.44
CA ALA A 11 -25.76 -20.39 -41.71
C ALA A 11 -26.23 -21.83 -41.45
N ILE A 12 -27.32 -22.01 -40.71
CA ILE A 12 -27.99 -23.32 -40.60
C ILE A 12 -29.20 -23.34 -41.52
N ILE A 13 -29.24 -24.26 -42.49
CA ILE A 13 -30.27 -24.33 -43.52
C ILE A 13 -31.23 -25.50 -43.22
N PHE A 14 -32.49 -25.18 -42.97
CA PHE A 14 -33.58 -26.16 -42.82
C PHE A 14 -34.61 -25.98 -43.94
N ALA A 15 -34.37 -26.63 -45.07
CA ALA A 15 -35.28 -26.67 -46.22
C ALA A 15 -35.39 -28.10 -46.75
N PRO A 16 -36.23 -28.97 -46.13
CA PRO A 16 -36.24 -30.41 -46.38
C PRO A 16 -36.95 -30.82 -47.68
N ARG A 17 -37.73 -29.93 -48.31
CA ARG A 17 -38.44 -30.19 -49.56
C ARG A 17 -37.79 -29.47 -50.74
N GLY A 18 -37.80 -30.11 -51.90
CA GLY A 18 -37.27 -29.53 -53.14
C GLY A 18 -35.74 -29.49 -53.18
N ARG A 19 -35.17 -28.51 -53.90
CA ARG A 19 -33.72 -28.31 -54.07
C ARG A 19 -33.19 -27.06 -53.36
N ASP A 20 -34.02 -26.40 -52.56
CA ASP A 20 -33.70 -25.10 -51.94
C ASP A 20 -32.49 -25.20 -51.01
N ASN A 21 -32.36 -26.29 -50.24
CA ASN A 21 -31.19 -26.52 -49.38
C ASN A 21 -29.88 -26.59 -50.17
N GLN A 22 -29.83 -27.34 -51.27
CA GLN A 22 -28.66 -27.51 -52.13
C GLN A 22 -28.31 -26.22 -52.86
N ILE A 23 -29.32 -25.46 -53.31
CA ILE A 23 -29.12 -24.17 -53.99
C ILE A 23 -28.59 -23.13 -53.01
N ALA A 24 -29.24 -22.97 -51.85
CA ALA A 24 -28.80 -22.05 -50.81
C ALA A 24 -27.39 -22.40 -50.32
N GLN A 25 -27.10 -23.67 -50.06
CA GLN A 25 -25.77 -24.11 -49.63
C GLN A 25 -24.70 -23.76 -50.67
N ARG A 26 -24.90 -24.07 -51.96
CA ARG A 26 -23.93 -23.74 -53.02
C ARG A 26 -23.69 -22.23 -53.13
N ILE A 27 -24.76 -21.42 -53.09
CA ILE A 27 -24.64 -19.95 -53.16
C ILE A 27 -23.81 -19.42 -51.98
N LEU A 28 -24.02 -19.95 -50.77
CA LEU A 28 -23.28 -19.54 -49.59
C LEU A 28 -21.83 -20.01 -49.62
N ASP A 29 -21.57 -21.24 -50.08
CA ASP A 29 -20.21 -21.77 -50.24
C ASP A 29 -19.41 -20.96 -51.26
N GLU A 30 -20.02 -20.60 -52.40
CA GLU A 30 -19.41 -19.72 -53.42
C GLU A 30 -19.11 -18.30 -52.88
N ALA A 31 -19.97 -17.81 -51.99
CA ALA A 31 -19.79 -16.52 -51.32
C ALA A 31 -18.86 -16.57 -50.09
N GLY A 32 -18.36 -17.76 -49.72
CA GLY A 32 -17.45 -17.96 -48.59
C GLY A 32 -18.11 -17.97 -47.21
N PHE A 33 -19.44 -18.15 -47.13
CA PHE A 33 -20.16 -18.29 -45.87
C PHE A 33 -20.32 -19.78 -45.50
N PRO A 34 -19.80 -20.23 -44.35
CA PRO A 34 -19.98 -21.62 -43.92
C PRO A 34 -21.47 -21.92 -43.74
N ALA A 35 -21.96 -23.00 -44.37
CA ALA A 35 -23.35 -23.40 -44.26
C ALA A 35 -23.47 -24.89 -43.87
N ALA A 36 -24.43 -25.20 -43.01
CA ALA A 36 -24.77 -26.56 -42.62
C ALA A 36 -26.25 -26.84 -42.91
N VAL A 37 -26.52 -27.89 -43.67
CA VAL A 37 -27.90 -28.34 -43.97
C VAL A 37 -28.33 -29.34 -42.92
N VAL A 38 -29.51 -29.14 -42.33
CA VAL A 38 -30.12 -30.03 -41.35
C VAL A 38 -31.37 -30.70 -41.91
N SER A 39 -31.63 -31.94 -41.48
CA SER A 39 -32.71 -32.79 -41.98
C SER A 39 -34.05 -32.55 -41.31
N ASP A 40 -34.03 -32.11 -40.05
CA ASP A 40 -35.21 -31.96 -39.20
C ASP A 40 -35.03 -30.80 -38.21
N LEU A 41 -36.13 -30.46 -37.54
CA LEU A 41 -36.16 -29.34 -36.61
C LEU A 41 -35.37 -29.61 -35.32
N THR A 42 -35.26 -30.86 -34.88
CA THR A 42 -34.43 -31.22 -33.71
C THR A 42 -32.95 -30.97 -34.00
N ALA A 43 -32.49 -31.34 -35.19
CA ALA A 43 -31.14 -31.04 -35.67
C ALA A 43 -30.92 -29.53 -35.83
N LEU A 44 -31.92 -28.78 -36.33
CA LEU A 44 -31.85 -27.31 -36.38
C LEU A 44 -31.60 -26.72 -34.99
N VAL A 45 -32.43 -27.05 -34.00
CA VAL A 45 -32.31 -26.53 -32.64
C VAL A 45 -30.96 -26.89 -32.02
N LYS A 46 -30.48 -28.12 -32.21
CA LYS A 46 -29.16 -28.57 -31.74
C LYS A 46 -28.02 -27.74 -32.34
N GLU A 47 -28.03 -27.52 -33.66
CA GLU A 47 -27.00 -26.75 -34.33
C GLU A 47 -27.05 -25.26 -33.98
N LEU A 48 -28.24 -24.69 -33.80
CA LEU A 48 -28.41 -23.31 -33.32
C LEU A 48 -27.89 -23.14 -31.88
N ALA A 49 -28.15 -24.11 -30.99
CA ALA A 49 -27.64 -24.11 -29.62
C ALA A 49 -26.11 -24.20 -29.55
N ALA A 50 -25.47 -24.89 -30.50
CA ALA A 50 -24.01 -24.94 -30.61
C ALA A 50 -23.39 -23.61 -31.10
N GLY A 51 -24.20 -22.75 -31.73
CA GLY A 51 -23.80 -21.47 -32.29
C GLY A 51 -24.09 -21.39 -33.79
N ALA A 52 -24.67 -20.26 -34.20
CA ALA A 52 -24.94 -19.94 -35.59
C ALA A 52 -24.95 -18.42 -35.82
N GLY A 53 -24.61 -18.04 -37.05
CA GLY A 53 -24.72 -16.70 -37.61
C GLY A 53 -26.18 -16.32 -37.91
N LEU A 54 -26.91 -17.28 -38.47
CA LEU A 54 -28.32 -17.17 -38.83
C LEU A 54 -28.93 -18.56 -39.08
N ALA A 55 -30.26 -18.62 -39.13
CA ALA A 55 -31.00 -19.75 -39.68
C ALA A 55 -31.64 -19.37 -41.02
N ILE A 56 -31.63 -20.27 -42.00
CA ILE A 56 -32.42 -20.16 -43.23
C ILE A 56 -33.42 -21.31 -43.21
N ILE A 57 -34.71 -21.00 -43.16
CA ILE A 57 -35.76 -22.00 -42.94
C ILE A 57 -36.82 -21.87 -44.03
N ALA A 58 -37.21 -22.99 -44.65
CA ALA A 58 -38.37 -22.99 -45.55
C ALA A 58 -39.67 -22.93 -44.75
N ASP A 59 -40.60 -22.06 -45.13
CA ASP A 59 -41.84 -21.83 -44.37
C ASP A 59 -42.69 -23.10 -44.20
N GLU A 60 -42.77 -23.96 -45.23
CA GLU A 60 -43.47 -25.25 -45.17
C GLU A 60 -42.84 -26.25 -44.18
N ALA A 61 -41.57 -26.07 -43.84
CA ALA A 61 -40.87 -26.92 -42.87
C ALA A 61 -41.33 -26.64 -41.44
N LEU A 62 -41.74 -25.40 -41.16
CA LEU A 62 -42.30 -24.99 -39.87
C LEU A 62 -43.79 -25.34 -39.72
N GLN A 63 -44.51 -25.55 -40.82
CA GLN A 63 -45.93 -25.92 -40.80
C GLN A 63 -46.17 -27.38 -40.41
N ASN A 64 -45.23 -28.26 -40.75
CA ASN A 64 -45.39 -29.71 -40.62
C ASN A 64 -44.67 -30.30 -39.40
N GLY A 65 -43.98 -29.47 -38.60
CA GLY A 65 -43.18 -29.88 -37.44
C GLY A 65 -43.57 -29.17 -36.15
N ASP A 66 -43.20 -29.74 -35.01
CA ASP A 66 -43.41 -29.13 -33.69
C ASP A 66 -42.44 -27.97 -33.47
N ILE A 67 -42.87 -26.73 -33.70
CA ILE A 67 -42.01 -25.52 -33.59
C ILE A 67 -41.61 -25.17 -32.14
N ASN A 68 -42.26 -25.75 -31.13
CA ASN A 68 -42.06 -25.34 -29.73
C ASN A 68 -40.59 -25.38 -29.26
N PRO A 69 -39.77 -26.38 -29.58
CA PRO A 69 -38.36 -26.40 -29.18
C PRO A 69 -37.54 -25.25 -29.77
N LEU A 70 -37.90 -24.76 -30.97
CA LEU A 70 -37.26 -23.59 -31.56
C LEU A 70 -37.69 -22.30 -30.85
N LEU A 71 -38.98 -22.17 -30.53
CA LEU A 71 -39.49 -21.02 -29.76
C LEU A 71 -38.88 -20.98 -28.35
N ASP A 72 -38.76 -22.14 -27.70
CA ASP A 72 -38.12 -22.27 -26.39
C ASP A 72 -36.66 -21.80 -26.45
N LEU A 73 -35.90 -22.27 -27.45
CA LEU A 73 -34.52 -21.81 -27.67
C LEU A 73 -34.44 -20.29 -27.87
N LEU A 74 -35.33 -19.72 -28.69
CA LEU A 74 -35.34 -18.29 -28.97
C LEU A 74 -35.73 -17.46 -27.75
N SER A 75 -36.65 -17.96 -26.92
CA SER A 75 -37.07 -17.30 -25.68
C SER A 75 -36.02 -17.32 -24.58
N GLN A 76 -35.12 -18.31 -24.58
CA GLN A 76 -34.01 -18.45 -23.65
C GLN A 76 -32.73 -17.75 -24.13
N GLN A 77 -32.80 -17.00 -25.23
CA GLN A 77 -31.66 -16.22 -25.70
C GLN A 77 -31.23 -15.20 -24.63
N PRO A 78 -29.92 -15.07 -24.39
CA PRO A 78 -29.40 -13.99 -23.56
C PRO A 78 -29.81 -12.62 -24.13
N ALA A 79 -29.96 -11.60 -23.28
CA ALA A 79 -30.39 -10.27 -23.69
C ALA A 79 -29.50 -9.58 -24.77
N TRP A 80 -28.25 -10.03 -24.95
CA TRP A 80 -27.34 -9.53 -25.99
C TRP A 80 -27.51 -10.23 -27.36
N SER A 81 -28.21 -11.37 -27.40
CA SER A 81 -28.36 -12.23 -28.58
C SER A 81 -29.71 -12.03 -29.22
N ASP A 82 -29.70 -11.78 -30.52
CA ASP A 82 -30.91 -11.76 -31.34
C ASP A 82 -30.61 -12.47 -32.66
N LEU A 83 -30.98 -13.75 -32.75
CA LEU A 83 -30.65 -14.64 -33.86
C LEU A 83 -31.44 -14.29 -35.13
N PRO A 84 -30.78 -13.93 -36.25
CA PRO A 84 -31.46 -13.69 -37.51
C PRO A 84 -32.01 -14.97 -38.12
N ILE A 85 -33.25 -14.95 -38.58
CA ILE A 85 -33.91 -16.05 -39.27
C ILE A 85 -34.39 -15.58 -40.64
N VAL A 86 -33.93 -16.23 -41.70
CA VAL A 86 -34.41 -16.00 -43.07
C VAL A 86 -35.46 -17.05 -43.41
N LEU A 87 -36.71 -16.64 -43.62
CA LEU A 87 -37.80 -17.53 -44.03
C LEU A 87 -37.97 -17.55 -45.54
N LEU A 88 -37.86 -18.72 -46.17
CA LEU A 88 -38.10 -18.93 -47.60
C LEU A 88 -39.59 -19.15 -47.87
N THR A 89 -40.24 -18.30 -48.66
CA THR A 89 -41.71 -18.35 -48.92
C THR A 89 -42.02 -18.59 -50.40
N HIS A 90 -43.15 -19.23 -50.75
CA HIS A 90 -43.49 -19.56 -52.16
C HIS A 90 -44.31 -18.49 -52.91
N HIS A 91 -45.22 -17.76 -52.25
CA HIS A 91 -45.96 -16.62 -52.84
C HIS A 91 -46.52 -15.68 -51.77
N GLY A 92 -46.31 -14.37 -51.95
CA GLY A 92 -47.08 -13.33 -51.26
C GLY A 92 -46.58 -12.94 -49.87
N GLY A 93 -45.27 -12.70 -49.72
CA GLY A 93 -44.69 -11.88 -48.65
C GLY A 93 -45.29 -12.01 -47.22
N PRO A 94 -45.25 -10.94 -46.40
CA PRO A 94 -45.90 -10.93 -45.08
C PRO A 94 -47.44 -10.83 -45.14
N GLU A 95 -48.05 -10.80 -46.33
CA GLU A 95 -49.49 -10.60 -46.50
C GLU A 95 -50.33 -11.88 -46.36
N HIS A 96 -49.69 -13.06 -46.36
CA HIS A 96 -50.33 -14.30 -45.89
C HIS A 96 -50.31 -14.37 -44.36
N ASN A 97 -51.49 -14.56 -43.74
CA ASN A 97 -51.71 -14.66 -42.28
C ASN A 97 -50.72 -15.58 -41.55
N LEU A 98 -50.22 -16.63 -42.21
CA LEU A 98 -49.30 -17.60 -41.62
C LEU A 98 -47.87 -17.04 -41.47
N SER A 99 -47.36 -16.36 -42.50
CA SER A 99 -46.02 -15.77 -42.50
C SER A 99 -45.92 -14.62 -41.49
N ALA A 100 -46.97 -13.81 -41.39
CA ALA A 100 -47.08 -12.77 -40.38
C ALA A 100 -47.07 -13.34 -38.95
N ARG A 101 -47.81 -14.44 -38.70
CA ARG A 101 -47.85 -15.12 -37.40
C ARG A 101 -46.50 -15.72 -37.01
N LEU A 102 -45.80 -16.32 -37.97
CA LEU A 102 -44.44 -16.85 -37.75
C LEU A 102 -43.42 -15.73 -37.48
N GLY A 103 -43.55 -14.58 -38.17
CA GLY A 103 -42.72 -13.40 -37.92
C GLY A 103 -42.84 -12.90 -36.47
N THR A 104 -44.06 -12.81 -35.93
CA THR A 104 -44.27 -12.39 -34.54
C THR A 104 -43.71 -13.38 -33.51
N LEU A 105 -43.76 -14.69 -33.80
CA LEU A 105 -43.30 -15.72 -32.87
C LEU A 105 -41.78 -15.89 -32.85
N LEU A 106 -41.12 -15.69 -33.99
CA LEU A 106 -39.69 -15.94 -34.16
C LEU A 106 -38.82 -14.68 -33.94
N GLY A 107 -39.42 -13.48 -33.92
CA GLY A 107 -38.71 -12.23 -33.61
C GLY A 107 -37.96 -11.66 -34.81
N ASN A 108 -36.63 -11.85 -34.87
CA ASN A 108 -35.76 -11.29 -35.91
C ASN A 108 -35.83 -12.10 -37.21
N VAL A 109 -36.93 -11.92 -37.93
CA VAL A 109 -37.24 -12.63 -39.17
C VAL A 109 -37.11 -11.73 -40.39
N THR A 110 -36.45 -12.23 -41.43
CA THR A 110 -36.45 -11.67 -42.78
C THR A 110 -37.07 -12.66 -43.76
N PHE A 111 -37.96 -12.21 -44.64
CA PHE A 111 -38.59 -13.07 -45.64
C PHE A 111 -37.85 -13.01 -46.97
N LEU A 112 -37.72 -14.14 -47.64
CA LEU A 112 -37.11 -14.27 -48.96
C LEU A 112 -38.01 -15.13 -49.86
N GLU A 113 -38.60 -14.53 -50.88
CA GLU A 113 -39.53 -15.22 -51.79
C GLU A 113 -38.80 -16.12 -52.80
N ARG A 114 -39.41 -17.26 -53.12
CA ARG A 114 -38.92 -18.26 -54.07
C ARG A 114 -39.53 -18.04 -55.46
N PRO A 115 -38.75 -18.20 -56.55
CA PRO A 115 -37.31 -18.48 -56.58
C PRO A 115 -36.49 -17.25 -56.20
N PHE A 116 -35.45 -17.43 -55.37
CA PHE A 116 -34.59 -16.33 -54.92
C PHE A 116 -33.32 -16.19 -55.77
N HIS A 117 -32.86 -14.95 -55.93
CA HIS A 117 -31.63 -14.64 -56.66
C HIS A 117 -30.39 -14.75 -55.75
N PRO A 118 -29.24 -15.28 -56.23
CA PRO A 118 -28.03 -15.42 -55.42
C PRO A 118 -27.59 -14.14 -54.71
N VAL A 119 -27.61 -13.01 -55.43
CA VAL A 119 -27.23 -11.69 -54.89
C VAL A 119 -28.07 -11.30 -53.66
N THR A 120 -29.38 -11.57 -53.68
CA THR A 120 -30.28 -11.23 -52.57
C THR A 120 -29.97 -12.10 -51.35
N LEU A 121 -29.83 -13.42 -51.54
CA LEU A 121 -29.49 -14.33 -50.44
C LEU A 121 -28.15 -13.96 -49.80
N VAL A 122 -27.11 -13.71 -50.62
CA VAL A 122 -25.78 -13.31 -50.13
C VAL A 122 -25.84 -11.98 -49.38
N SER A 123 -26.61 -11.00 -49.85
CA SER A 123 -26.77 -9.70 -49.16
C SER A 123 -27.43 -9.85 -47.78
N LEU A 124 -28.49 -10.68 -47.70
CA LEU A 124 -29.18 -10.98 -46.43
C LEU A 124 -28.26 -11.69 -45.45
N VAL A 125 -27.56 -12.73 -45.90
CA VAL A 125 -26.61 -13.46 -45.06
C VAL A 125 -25.46 -12.57 -44.61
N THR A 126 -24.90 -11.75 -45.50
CA THR A 126 -23.84 -10.79 -45.16
C THR A 126 -24.30 -9.84 -44.06
N THR A 127 -25.52 -9.32 -44.16
CA THR A 127 -26.08 -8.39 -43.17
C THR A 127 -26.36 -9.09 -41.84
N ALA A 128 -26.93 -10.30 -41.87
CA ALA A 128 -27.20 -11.12 -40.69
C ALA A 128 -25.92 -11.49 -39.94
N VAL A 129 -24.90 -12.00 -40.65
CA VAL A 129 -23.60 -12.37 -40.07
C VAL A 129 -22.88 -11.15 -39.50
N ARG A 130 -22.93 -9.98 -40.17
CA ARG A 130 -22.37 -8.72 -39.62
C ARG A 130 -23.08 -8.30 -38.34
N GLY A 131 -24.41 -8.38 -38.30
CA GLY A 131 -25.20 -8.12 -37.09
C GLY A 131 -24.81 -9.07 -35.96
N ARG A 132 -24.70 -10.37 -36.26
CA ARG A 132 -24.30 -11.40 -35.30
C ARG A 132 -22.89 -11.18 -34.76
N ARG A 133 -21.92 -10.83 -35.61
CA ARG A 133 -20.55 -10.50 -35.18
C ARG A 133 -20.55 -9.37 -34.15
N ARG A 134 -21.29 -8.29 -34.40
CA ARG A 134 -21.42 -7.16 -33.45
C ARG A 134 -22.02 -7.57 -32.11
N GLN A 135 -23.03 -8.45 -32.11
CA GLN A 135 -23.63 -8.98 -30.88
C GLN A 135 -22.59 -9.75 -30.04
N TYR A 136 -21.81 -10.64 -30.67
CA TYR A 136 -20.74 -11.37 -29.99
C TYR A 136 -19.58 -10.47 -29.52
N GLU A 137 -19.20 -9.46 -30.31
CA GLU A 137 -18.20 -8.46 -29.90
C GLU A 137 -18.67 -7.65 -28.69
N ALA A 138 -19.95 -7.24 -28.66
CA ALA A 138 -20.53 -6.53 -27.52
C ALA A 138 -20.54 -7.40 -26.26
N ARG A 139 -20.91 -8.69 -26.40
CA ARG A 139 -20.81 -9.67 -25.31
C ARG A 139 -19.38 -9.77 -24.78
N GLY A 140 -18.39 -9.94 -25.67
CA GLY A 140 -16.98 -10.04 -25.28
C GLY A 140 -16.52 -8.81 -24.49
N ARG A 141 -16.88 -7.60 -24.94
CA ARG A 141 -16.56 -6.36 -24.22
C ARG A 141 -17.19 -6.30 -22.82
N ILE A 142 -18.41 -6.80 -22.66
CA ILE A 142 -19.09 -6.85 -21.35
C ILE A 142 -18.39 -7.87 -20.43
N GLU A 143 -18.04 -9.04 -20.95
CA GLU A 143 -17.30 -10.06 -20.21
C GLU A 143 -15.92 -9.53 -19.77
N ASP A 144 -15.16 -8.91 -20.68
CA ASP A 144 -13.87 -8.28 -20.38
C ASP A 144 -14.00 -7.17 -19.33
N LEU A 145 -15.05 -6.34 -19.43
CA LEU A 145 -15.31 -5.27 -18.46
C LEU A 145 -15.61 -5.84 -17.07
N HIS A 146 -16.46 -6.87 -16.98
CA HIS A 146 -16.77 -7.54 -15.72
C HIS A 146 -15.55 -8.24 -15.10
N GLU A 147 -14.69 -8.86 -15.92
CA GLU A 147 -13.46 -9.47 -15.44
C GLU A 147 -12.48 -8.43 -14.90
N SER A 148 -12.28 -7.34 -15.64
CA SER A 148 -11.45 -6.21 -15.22
C SER A 148 -11.99 -5.56 -13.93
N GLU A 149 -13.30 -5.34 -13.84
CA GLU A 149 -13.95 -4.79 -12.65
C GLU A 149 -13.76 -5.71 -11.44
N ARG A 150 -13.98 -7.02 -11.60
CA ARG A 150 -13.78 -8.01 -10.53
C ARG A 150 -12.32 -8.05 -10.08
N SER A 151 -11.38 -7.97 -11.02
CA SER A 151 -9.94 -7.93 -10.72
C SER A 151 -9.58 -6.68 -9.90
N LEU A 152 -10.08 -5.51 -10.31
CA LEU A 152 -9.89 -4.25 -9.58
C LEU A 152 -10.48 -4.32 -8.17
N GLN A 153 -11.72 -4.83 -8.02
CA GLN A 153 -12.36 -4.98 -6.71
C GLN A 153 -11.55 -5.91 -5.79
N ASN A 154 -11.01 -7.01 -6.32
CA ASN A 154 -10.18 -7.93 -5.55
C ASN A 154 -8.86 -7.29 -5.12
N ALA A 155 -8.21 -6.52 -6.01
CA ALA A 155 -6.98 -5.79 -5.69
C ALA A 155 -7.20 -4.76 -4.58
N LEU A 156 -8.30 -3.98 -4.63
CA LEU A 156 -8.67 -3.02 -3.58
C LEU A 156 -8.93 -3.73 -2.24
N LYS A 157 -9.68 -4.85 -2.26
CA LYS A 157 -9.93 -5.65 -1.06
C LYS A 157 -8.65 -6.21 -0.45
N ALA A 158 -7.74 -6.75 -1.26
CA ALA A 158 -6.46 -7.29 -0.81
C ALA A 158 -5.58 -6.21 -0.16
N GLY A 159 -5.59 -5.00 -0.71
CA GLY A 159 -4.89 -3.84 -0.14
C GLY A 159 -5.59 -3.19 1.04
N ARG A 160 -6.76 -3.69 1.48
CA ARG A 160 -7.64 -3.05 2.48
C ARG A 160 -7.92 -1.58 2.11
N LEU A 161 -8.12 -1.30 0.82
CA LEU A 161 -8.45 0.03 0.32
C LEU A 161 -9.95 0.15 0.08
N GLY A 162 -10.57 1.14 0.69
CA GLY A 162 -12.00 1.41 0.52
C GLY A 162 -12.23 2.40 -0.61
N SER A 163 -13.00 2.04 -1.64
CA SER A 163 -13.36 2.98 -2.71
C SER A 163 -14.50 3.91 -2.31
N TRP A 164 -14.48 5.14 -2.82
CA TRP A 164 -15.55 6.10 -2.64
C TRP A 164 -15.63 7.06 -3.83
N GLN A 165 -16.82 7.60 -4.05
CA GLN A 165 -17.10 8.62 -5.05
C GLN A 165 -18.05 9.66 -4.46
N LEU A 166 -17.73 10.94 -4.64
CA LEU A 166 -18.53 12.07 -4.22
C LEU A 166 -18.99 12.86 -5.45
N GLN A 167 -20.29 13.05 -5.63
CA GLN A 167 -20.85 13.91 -6.67
C GLN A 167 -20.76 15.38 -6.24
N ALA A 168 -20.33 16.27 -7.13
CA ALA A 168 -20.12 17.69 -6.78
C ALA A 168 -21.44 18.47 -6.61
N GLU A 169 -22.48 18.13 -7.36
CA GLU A 169 -23.73 18.90 -7.42
C GLU A 169 -24.56 18.82 -6.13
N ASN A 170 -24.66 17.62 -5.55
CA ASN A 170 -25.52 17.32 -4.39
C ASN A 170 -24.75 16.71 -3.21
N LEU A 171 -23.42 16.60 -3.32
CA LEU A 171 -22.56 15.94 -2.33
C LEU A 171 -22.99 14.50 -2.02
N LYS A 172 -23.57 13.79 -3.00
CA LYS A 172 -23.91 12.38 -2.86
C LYS A 172 -22.64 11.54 -2.78
N LEU A 173 -22.44 10.91 -1.63
CA LEU A 173 -21.35 9.99 -1.36
C LEU A 173 -21.80 8.56 -1.63
N ASN A 174 -21.08 7.87 -2.51
CA ASN A 174 -21.17 6.42 -2.69
C ASN A 174 -19.84 5.81 -2.23
N CYS A 175 -19.88 4.71 -1.49
CA CYS A 175 -18.65 4.09 -0.99
C CYS A 175 -18.79 2.58 -0.83
N SER A 176 -17.64 1.91 -0.80
CA SER A 176 -17.54 0.48 -0.52
C SER A 176 -17.73 0.17 0.96
N ALA A 177 -18.03 -1.10 1.27
CA ALA A 177 -18.07 -1.61 2.64
C ALA A 177 -16.74 -1.40 3.39
N ILE A 178 -15.60 -1.50 2.70
CA ILE A 178 -14.28 -1.27 3.32
C ILE A 178 -14.13 0.20 3.75
N THR A 179 -14.61 1.15 2.94
CA THR A 179 -14.62 2.57 3.33
C THR A 179 -15.41 2.75 4.61
N LYS A 180 -16.62 2.20 4.70
CA LYS A 180 -17.45 2.25 5.91
C LYS A 180 -16.72 1.67 7.13
N ALA A 181 -16.05 0.54 6.96
CA ALA A 181 -15.24 -0.07 8.01
C ALA A 181 -14.09 0.82 8.50
N HIS A 182 -13.42 1.58 7.62
CA HIS A 182 -12.40 2.57 8.02
C HIS A 182 -12.95 3.71 8.89
N PHE A 183 -14.26 3.98 8.80
CA PHE A 183 -14.97 4.93 9.66
C PHE A 183 -15.71 4.24 10.84
N GLY A 184 -15.47 2.95 11.08
CA GLY A 184 -16.08 2.20 12.18
C GLY A 184 -17.55 1.84 11.96
N LEU A 185 -18.03 1.91 10.71
CA LEU A 185 -19.42 1.66 10.35
C LEU A 185 -19.63 0.25 9.78
N ASP A 186 -20.84 -0.28 9.96
CA ASP A 186 -21.28 -1.52 9.34
C ASP A 186 -21.41 -1.39 7.81
N GLU A 187 -21.27 -2.50 7.08
CA GLU A 187 -21.36 -2.50 5.62
C GLU A 187 -22.72 -2.03 5.08
N GLN A 188 -23.81 -2.27 5.82
CA GLN A 188 -25.17 -1.88 5.43
C GLN A 188 -25.57 -0.50 5.97
N ALA A 189 -24.74 0.14 6.79
CA ALA A 189 -25.04 1.46 7.33
C ALA A 189 -25.18 2.51 6.22
N GLU A 190 -26.15 3.41 6.32
CA GLU A 190 -26.19 4.59 5.46
C GLU A 190 -24.98 5.47 5.78
N PHE A 191 -24.34 6.01 4.74
CA PHE A 191 -23.16 6.87 4.90
C PHE A 191 -23.16 7.95 3.84
N ASN A 192 -23.57 9.15 4.24
CA ASN A 192 -23.60 10.34 3.39
C ASN A 192 -22.49 11.34 3.75
N TYR A 193 -22.39 12.45 3.01
CA TYR A 193 -21.37 13.47 3.28
C TYR A 193 -21.52 14.15 4.65
N GLY A 194 -22.75 14.38 5.11
CA GLY A 194 -23.01 14.93 6.44
C GLY A 194 -22.55 14.00 7.55
N ASP A 195 -22.81 12.69 7.40
CA ASP A 195 -22.30 11.68 8.32
C ASP A 195 -20.77 11.69 8.30
N TRP A 196 -20.15 11.67 7.11
CA TRP A 196 -18.70 11.71 6.97
C TRP A 196 -18.08 12.89 7.74
N LEU A 197 -18.62 14.10 7.55
CA LEU A 197 -18.18 15.28 8.28
C LEU A 197 -18.37 15.15 9.80
N SER A 198 -19.46 14.54 10.26
CA SER A 198 -19.76 14.40 11.70
C SER A 198 -18.79 13.47 12.44
N ILE A 199 -18.26 12.46 11.76
CA ILE A 199 -17.32 11.46 12.32
C ILE A 199 -15.89 12.00 12.34
N VAL A 200 -15.56 12.98 11.49
CA VAL A 200 -14.25 13.66 11.53
C VAL A 200 -14.09 14.37 12.87
N TYR A 201 -12.92 14.18 13.49
CA TYR A 201 -12.57 14.82 14.75
C TYR A 201 -12.71 16.35 14.62
N SER A 202 -13.32 17.00 15.61
CA SER A 202 -13.80 18.38 15.52
C SER A 202 -12.71 19.39 15.11
N GLU A 203 -11.48 19.24 15.59
CA GLU A 203 -10.35 20.11 15.21
C GLU A 203 -9.89 19.90 13.75
N ASP A 204 -10.13 18.73 13.17
CA ASP A 204 -9.70 18.38 11.82
C ASP A 204 -10.77 18.73 10.76
N GLN A 205 -12.03 18.96 11.16
CA GLN A 205 -13.15 19.27 10.26
C GLN A 205 -12.89 20.48 9.35
N PRO A 206 -12.44 21.67 9.85
CA PRO A 206 -12.23 22.83 8.98
C PRO A 206 -11.16 22.57 7.91
N ARG A 207 -10.12 21.81 8.26
CA ARG A 207 -9.03 21.43 7.33
C ARG A 207 -9.54 20.48 6.26
N MET A 208 -10.33 19.47 6.65
CA MET A 208 -10.94 18.52 5.71
C MET A 208 -11.85 19.22 4.71
N GLN A 209 -12.78 20.06 5.20
CA GLN A 209 -13.70 20.82 4.35
C GLN A 209 -12.96 21.77 3.39
N SER A 210 -11.95 22.48 3.88
CA SER A 210 -11.16 23.39 3.05
C SER A 210 -10.40 22.64 1.94
N ALA A 211 -9.86 21.46 2.24
CA ALA A 211 -9.18 20.63 1.25
C ALA A 211 -10.17 20.06 0.22
N LEU A 212 -11.36 19.65 0.66
CA LEU A 212 -12.41 19.16 -0.23
C LEU A 212 -12.90 20.26 -1.17
N GLN A 213 -13.22 21.43 -0.62
CA GLN A 213 -13.65 22.60 -1.39
C GLN A 213 -12.62 23.00 -2.44
N ARG A 214 -11.33 23.07 -2.06
CA ARG A 214 -10.25 23.36 -3.00
C ARG A 214 -10.20 22.36 -4.15
N SER A 215 -10.42 21.07 -3.86
CA SER A 215 -10.41 20.01 -4.87
C SER A 215 -11.62 20.10 -5.80
N LEU A 216 -12.79 20.46 -5.28
CA LEU A 216 -14.00 20.72 -6.07
C LEU A 216 -13.88 21.97 -6.95
N ASP A 217 -13.26 23.04 -6.45
CA ASP A 217 -13.15 24.30 -7.18
C ASP A 217 -12.05 24.29 -8.25
N SER A 218 -10.88 23.75 -7.91
CA SER A 218 -9.69 23.83 -8.77
C SER A 218 -9.37 22.52 -9.49
N GLY A 219 -9.95 21.40 -9.06
CA GLY A 219 -9.68 20.06 -9.60
C GLY A 219 -8.33 19.48 -9.20
N VAL A 220 -7.69 19.99 -8.15
CA VAL A 220 -6.48 19.37 -7.57
C VAL A 220 -6.81 18.06 -6.84
N ASP A 221 -5.81 17.20 -6.69
CA ASP A 221 -5.95 15.94 -5.96
C ASP A 221 -6.27 16.21 -4.48
N PHE A 222 -7.26 15.48 -3.95
CA PHE A 222 -7.64 15.52 -2.54
C PHE A 222 -6.87 14.47 -1.78
N ILE A 223 -5.80 14.88 -1.10
CA ILE A 223 -4.92 14.00 -0.32
C ILE A 223 -4.84 14.55 1.09
N ILE A 224 -5.36 13.80 2.06
CA ILE A 224 -5.42 14.25 3.45
C ILE A 224 -5.42 13.08 4.43
N GLU A 225 -4.61 13.21 5.48
CA GLU A 225 -4.68 12.37 6.68
C GLU A 225 -5.37 13.13 7.81
N TYR A 226 -6.32 12.52 8.51
CA TYR A 226 -7.01 13.14 9.65
C TYR A 226 -7.57 12.10 10.60
N ARG A 227 -7.99 12.58 11.78
CA ARG A 227 -8.57 11.76 12.84
C ARG A 227 -10.08 11.68 12.72
N ASN A 228 -10.62 10.50 13.03
CA ASN A 228 -12.04 10.21 13.13
C ASN A 228 -12.37 9.67 14.51
N VAL A 229 -13.60 9.90 14.95
CA VAL A 229 -14.16 9.31 16.16
C VAL A 229 -15.13 8.21 15.74
N TRP A 230 -14.77 6.96 15.96
CA TRP A 230 -15.66 5.83 15.65
C TRP A 230 -16.89 5.82 16.57
N PRO A 231 -17.95 5.05 16.23
CA PRO A 231 -19.17 4.97 17.05
C PRO A 231 -18.93 4.51 18.50
N ASP A 232 -17.85 3.78 18.76
CA ASP A 232 -17.43 3.35 20.10
C ASP A 232 -16.69 4.45 20.90
N GLY A 233 -16.48 5.63 20.30
CA GLY A 233 -15.75 6.76 20.86
C GLY A 233 -14.23 6.68 20.69
N SER A 234 -13.71 5.63 20.07
CA SER A 234 -12.28 5.49 19.82
C SER A 234 -11.80 6.45 18.72
N LEU A 235 -10.56 6.91 18.86
CA LEU A 235 -9.92 7.82 17.92
C LEU A 235 -9.08 7.02 16.92
N ASN A 236 -9.40 7.14 15.64
CA ASN A 236 -8.74 6.42 14.56
C ASN A 236 -8.24 7.38 13.49
N TRP A 237 -7.25 6.97 12.72
CA TRP A 237 -6.66 7.77 11.65
C TRP A 237 -7.00 7.19 10.29
N VAL A 238 -7.42 8.05 9.37
CA VAL A 238 -7.66 7.68 7.97
C VAL A 238 -6.75 8.48 7.05
N ASP A 239 -6.24 7.84 5.99
CA ASP A 239 -5.67 8.48 4.81
C ASP A 239 -6.72 8.45 3.69
N VAL A 240 -7.05 9.61 3.13
CA VAL A 240 -8.01 9.75 2.05
C VAL A 240 -7.35 10.37 0.84
N ARG A 241 -7.43 9.68 -0.29
CA ARG A 241 -6.83 10.09 -1.56
C ARG A 241 -7.84 10.01 -2.69
N ALA A 242 -8.08 11.11 -3.38
CA ALA A 242 -8.98 11.17 -4.53
C ALA A 242 -8.49 12.11 -5.62
N ARG A 243 -8.99 11.86 -6.82
CA ARG A 243 -8.85 12.75 -7.98
C ARG A 243 -10.19 13.36 -8.35
N ALA A 244 -10.15 14.59 -8.84
CA ALA A 244 -11.30 15.26 -9.43
C ALA A 244 -11.55 14.73 -10.85
N ILE A 245 -12.83 14.49 -11.17
CA ILE A 245 -13.29 14.05 -12.48
C ILE A 245 -14.09 15.20 -13.10
N ARG A 246 -13.58 15.75 -14.20
CA ARG A 246 -14.22 16.84 -14.94
C ARG A 246 -15.26 16.32 -15.92
N ASN A 247 -16.32 17.09 -16.14
CA ASN A 247 -17.29 16.85 -17.19
C ASN A 247 -16.83 17.46 -18.53
N ASN A 248 -17.68 17.33 -19.56
CA ASN A 248 -17.42 17.87 -20.91
C ASN A 248 -17.30 19.41 -20.97
N HIS A 249 -17.68 20.12 -19.90
CA HIS A 249 -17.55 21.58 -19.79
C HIS A 249 -16.33 22.01 -18.94
N ASP A 250 -15.39 21.08 -18.71
CA ASP A 250 -14.17 21.27 -17.90
C ASP A 250 -14.41 21.61 -16.41
N MET A 251 -15.64 21.45 -15.94
CA MET A 251 -16.03 21.64 -14.54
C MET A 251 -15.92 20.33 -13.76
N VAL A 252 -15.47 20.39 -12.51
CA VAL A 252 -15.42 19.22 -11.63
C VAL A 252 -16.85 18.72 -11.37
N SER A 253 -17.11 17.48 -11.75
CA SER A 253 -18.43 16.83 -11.66
C SER A 253 -18.53 15.83 -10.52
N SER A 254 -17.42 15.17 -10.22
CA SER A 254 -17.31 14.25 -9.10
C SER A 254 -15.85 14.10 -8.67
N MET A 255 -15.64 13.48 -7.53
CA MET A 255 -14.34 13.02 -7.06
C MET A 255 -14.41 11.53 -6.81
N ALA A 256 -13.36 10.79 -7.18
CA ALA A 256 -13.26 9.36 -6.92
C ALA A 256 -11.91 9.05 -6.28
N GLY A 257 -11.93 8.16 -5.30
CA GLY A 257 -10.74 7.88 -4.51
C GLY A 257 -10.82 6.63 -3.68
N VAL A 258 -9.78 6.50 -2.85
CA VAL A 258 -9.62 5.44 -1.87
C VAL A 258 -9.45 6.01 -0.47
N THR A 259 -9.77 5.18 0.51
CA THR A 259 -9.47 5.38 1.92
C THR A 259 -8.61 4.24 2.42
N SER A 260 -7.76 4.52 3.41
CA SER A 260 -7.01 3.51 4.16
C SER A 260 -7.07 3.86 5.63
N ASP A 261 -7.38 2.88 6.47
CA ASP A 261 -7.08 3.00 7.91
C ASP A 261 -5.56 3.00 8.10
N ILE A 262 -5.06 4.02 8.79
CA ILE A 262 -3.64 4.22 9.09
C ILE A 262 -3.39 4.30 10.60
N THR A 263 -4.36 3.86 11.42
CA THR A 263 -4.31 3.93 12.88
C THR A 263 -3.12 3.14 13.43
N GLU A 264 -2.95 1.89 13.00
CA GLU A 264 -1.79 1.05 13.40
C GLU A 264 -0.46 1.73 13.05
N ARG A 265 -0.37 2.31 11.85
CA ARG A 265 0.83 3.04 11.41
C ARG A 265 1.12 4.24 12.33
N LYS A 266 0.10 5.06 12.63
CA LYS A 266 0.27 6.23 13.52
C LYS A 266 0.60 5.83 14.95
N GLN A 267 0.04 4.74 15.45
CA GLN A 267 0.36 4.19 16.76
C GLN A 267 1.82 3.72 16.82
N ALA A 268 2.29 3.00 15.80
CA ALA A 268 3.69 2.57 15.70
C ALA A 268 4.65 3.76 15.59
N GLU A 269 4.35 4.76 14.77
CA GLU A 269 5.12 6.01 14.67
C GLU A 269 5.21 6.74 16.03
N SER A 270 4.10 6.82 16.77
CA SER A 270 4.08 7.45 18.09
C SER A 270 4.86 6.65 19.14
N GLN A 271 4.77 5.32 19.11
CA GLN A 271 5.55 4.45 20.00
C GLN A 271 7.05 4.60 19.74
N LEU A 272 7.47 4.53 18.47
CA LEU A 272 8.87 4.73 18.08
C LEU A 272 9.41 6.08 18.55
N ARG A 273 8.61 7.14 18.40
CA ARG A 273 8.98 8.47 18.89
C ARG A 273 9.21 8.48 20.40
N ARG A 274 8.29 7.91 21.19
CA ARG A 274 8.42 7.84 22.67
C ARG A 274 9.62 7.00 23.10
N LEU A 275 9.89 5.91 22.40
CA LEU A 275 11.06 5.05 22.62
C LEU A 275 12.35 5.83 22.39
N ASN A 276 12.44 6.60 21.29
CA ASN A 276 13.59 7.45 21.01
C ASN A 276 13.78 8.53 22.08
N GLU A 277 12.74 9.27 22.44
CA GLU A 277 12.80 10.31 23.48
C GLU A 277 13.27 9.72 24.83
N THR A 278 12.79 8.52 25.19
CA THR A 278 13.23 7.82 26.42
C THR A 278 14.68 7.35 26.32
N LEU A 279 15.09 6.84 25.16
CA LEU A 279 16.46 6.36 24.94
C LEU A 279 17.46 7.52 24.98
N GLU A 280 17.12 8.66 24.39
CA GLU A 280 17.93 9.88 24.45
C GLU A 280 18.16 10.32 25.90
N GLN A 281 17.12 10.35 26.73
CA GLN A 281 17.22 10.65 28.16
C GLN A 281 18.13 9.65 28.90
N GLN A 282 17.95 8.35 28.67
CA GLN A 282 18.78 7.31 29.30
C GLN A 282 20.25 7.40 28.88
N VAL A 283 20.52 7.70 27.62
CA VAL A 283 21.88 7.89 27.10
C VAL A 283 22.53 9.10 27.75
N GLU A 284 21.82 10.21 27.89
CA GLU A 284 22.32 11.42 28.56
C GLU A 284 22.63 11.15 30.04
N GLU A 285 21.70 10.56 30.78
CA GLU A 285 21.88 10.18 32.19
C GLU A 285 23.08 9.24 32.35
N ARG A 286 23.18 8.23 31.49
CA ARG A 286 24.27 7.25 31.60
C ARG A 286 25.62 7.87 31.26
N THR A 287 25.67 8.76 30.28
CA THR A 287 26.87 9.51 29.91
C THR A 287 27.33 10.41 31.06
N ALA A 288 26.40 11.11 31.72
CA ALA A 288 26.72 11.92 32.89
C ALA A 288 27.24 11.07 34.07
N GLN A 289 26.60 9.93 34.35
CA GLN A 289 27.05 9.00 35.39
C GLN A 289 28.45 8.43 35.11
N LEU A 290 28.73 8.06 33.86
CA LEU A 290 30.04 7.55 33.47
C LEU A 290 31.12 8.61 33.66
N ARG A 291 30.90 9.85 33.21
CA ARG A 291 31.83 10.97 33.43
C ARG A 291 32.10 11.23 34.91
N HIS A 292 31.06 11.20 35.75
CA HIS A 292 31.23 11.39 37.19
C HIS A 292 32.07 10.26 37.81
N LYS A 293 31.78 9.00 37.46
CA LYS A 293 32.56 7.85 37.95
C LYS A 293 34.01 7.88 37.49
N GLU A 294 34.25 8.27 36.25
CA GLU A 294 35.59 8.43 35.70
C GLU A 294 36.38 9.50 36.47
N GLU A 295 35.76 10.64 36.78
CA GLU A 295 36.40 11.69 37.57
C GLU A 295 36.71 11.25 39.01
N VAL A 296 35.77 10.53 39.66
CA VAL A 296 36.00 9.96 40.99
C VAL A 296 37.14 8.94 40.97
N LEU A 297 37.19 8.07 39.96
CA LEU A 297 38.27 7.09 39.82
C LEU A 297 39.62 7.78 39.59
N ARG A 298 39.66 8.80 38.73
CA ARG A 298 40.84 9.62 38.48
C ARG A 298 41.34 10.29 39.76
N GLN A 299 40.43 10.82 40.59
CA GLN A 299 40.78 11.41 41.88
C GLN A 299 41.28 10.35 42.89
N SER A 300 40.66 9.18 42.92
CA SER A 300 41.09 8.08 43.79
C SER A 300 42.49 7.57 43.41
N GLN A 301 42.79 7.39 42.12
CA GLN A 301 44.12 7.01 41.64
C GLN A 301 45.18 8.06 41.99
N LYS A 302 44.84 9.36 41.89
CA LYS A 302 45.72 10.44 42.37
C LYS A 302 45.99 10.32 43.87
N MET A 303 44.95 10.05 44.68
CA MET A 303 45.09 9.92 46.13
C MET A 303 45.92 8.70 46.53
N GLU A 304 45.74 7.57 45.86
CA GLU A 304 46.54 6.37 46.06
C GLU A 304 48.03 6.61 45.77
N ALA A 305 48.33 7.24 44.62
CA ALA A 305 49.70 7.59 44.27
C ALA A 305 50.35 8.55 45.29
N VAL A 306 49.62 9.56 45.76
CA VAL A 306 50.08 10.47 46.81
C VAL A 306 50.28 9.74 48.15
N GLY A 307 49.39 8.81 48.50
CA GLY A 307 49.49 8.02 49.72
C GLY A 307 50.71 7.10 49.74
N GLN A 308 50.95 6.36 48.66
CA GLN A 308 52.14 5.51 48.52
C GLN A 308 53.44 6.32 48.61
N LEU A 309 53.50 7.47 47.93
CA LEU A 309 54.65 8.37 47.98
C LEU A 309 54.88 8.89 49.40
N THR A 310 53.82 9.34 50.07
CA THR A 310 53.90 9.91 51.43
C THR A 310 54.33 8.86 52.44
N GLY A 311 53.84 7.63 52.34
CA GLY A 311 54.26 6.50 53.19
C GLY A 311 55.74 6.17 53.03
N GLY A 312 56.23 6.08 51.79
CA GLY A 312 57.66 5.85 51.51
C GLY A 312 58.55 6.99 52.02
N ILE A 313 58.12 8.23 51.79
CA ILE A 313 58.83 9.43 52.26
C ILE A 313 58.88 9.48 53.79
N ALA A 314 57.76 9.22 54.47
CA ALA A 314 57.70 9.25 55.93
C ALA A 314 58.63 8.19 56.54
N HIS A 315 58.67 7.00 55.95
CA HIS A 315 59.60 5.94 56.35
C HIS A 315 61.07 6.40 56.22
N ASP A 316 61.45 6.96 55.07
CA ASP A 316 62.82 7.44 54.86
C ASP A 316 63.20 8.60 55.78
N PHE A 317 62.26 9.51 56.02
CA PHE A 317 62.46 10.62 56.95
C PHE A 317 62.66 10.12 58.39
N ASN A 318 61.84 9.16 58.84
CA ASN A 318 61.98 8.53 60.16
C ASN A 318 63.32 7.78 60.30
N ASN A 319 63.81 7.14 59.24
CA ASN A 319 65.12 6.48 59.25
C ASN A 319 66.26 7.48 59.48
N MET A 320 66.19 8.65 58.83
CA MET A 320 67.20 9.71 59.00
C MET A 320 67.13 10.34 60.39
N LEU A 321 65.92 10.61 60.90
CA LEU A 321 65.72 11.09 62.27
C LEU A 321 66.27 10.11 63.31
N THR A 322 66.04 8.81 63.11
CA THR A 322 66.57 7.76 63.98
C THR A 322 68.10 7.79 64.00
N GLY A 323 68.73 8.00 62.84
CA GLY A 323 70.19 8.18 62.74
C GLY A 323 70.71 9.40 63.49
N ILE A 324 70.04 10.55 63.36
CA ILE A 324 70.39 11.79 64.09
C ILE A 324 70.23 11.60 65.59
N ILE A 325 69.05 11.15 66.04
CA ILE A 325 68.72 10.96 67.45
C ILE A 325 69.65 9.92 68.08
N GLY A 326 69.89 8.80 67.40
CA GLY A 326 70.80 7.76 67.87
C GLY A 326 72.23 8.29 68.04
N SER A 327 72.72 9.07 67.08
CA SER A 327 74.05 9.70 67.15
C SER A 327 74.14 10.68 68.33
N LEU A 328 73.13 11.54 68.52
CA LEU A 328 73.05 12.49 69.63
C LEU A 328 72.99 11.78 71.00
N GLU A 329 72.23 10.71 71.11
CA GLU A 329 72.09 9.93 72.34
C GLU A 329 73.42 9.24 72.71
N LEU A 330 74.14 8.71 71.72
CA LEU A 330 75.47 8.11 71.91
C LEU A 330 76.50 9.17 72.33
N ILE A 331 76.51 10.34 71.68
CA ILE A 331 77.34 11.49 72.06
C ILE A 331 77.07 11.86 73.52
N ARG A 332 75.80 12.05 73.89
CA ARG A 332 75.38 12.41 75.26
C ARG A 332 75.89 11.42 76.30
N ARG A 333 75.77 10.11 76.02
CA ARG A 333 76.26 9.05 76.93
C ARG A 333 77.78 9.02 77.07
N ARG A 334 78.53 9.26 75.99
CA ARG A 334 79.99 9.19 75.99
C ARG A 334 80.61 10.40 76.69
N VAL A 335 80.05 11.60 76.45
CA VAL A 335 80.40 12.83 77.18
C VAL A 335 80.13 12.68 78.68
N ALA A 336 78.99 12.11 79.08
CA ALA A 336 78.67 11.88 80.49
C ALA A 336 79.65 10.93 81.21
N ARG A 337 80.40 10.09 80.47
CA ARG A 337 81.41 9.17 80.99
C ARG A 337 82.84 9.72 80.93
N GLY A 338 83.02 10.98 80.52
CA GLY A 338 84.34 11.59 80.34
C GLY A 338 85.14 11.04 79.16
N GLN A 339 84.51 10.25 78.27
CA GLN A 339 85.14 9.66 77.10
C GLN A 339 84.99 10.61 75.91
N VAL A 340 85.99 11.48 75.71
CA VAL A 340 85.98 12.51 74.66
C VAL A 340 86.70 12.05 73.38
N GLN A 341 87.38 10.90 73.41
CA GLN A 341 88.00 10.32 72.22
C GLN A 341 86.91 9.80 71.23
N GLU A 342 87.12 10.03 69.93
CA GLU A 342 86.26 9.56 68.82
C GLU A 342 84.82 10.14 68.75
N LEU A 343 84.54 11.27 69.41
CA LEU A 343 83.25 11.97 69.29
C LEU A 343 82.98 12.45 67.86
N GLU A 344 84.03 12.78 67.11
CA GLU A 344 83.98 13.32 65.76
C GLU A 344 83.25 12.36 64.80
N GLY A 345 83.53 11.05 64.87
CA GLY A 345 82.84 10.05 64.04
C GLY A 345 81.34 9.90 64.36
N LEU A 346 80.93 10.11 65.62
CA LEU A 346 79.50 10.12 65.98
C LEU A 346 78.79 11.40 65.51
N ILE A 347 79.50 12.54 65.54
CA ILE A 347 79.00 13.80 64.99
C ILE A 347 78.82 13.67 63.47
N ASP A 348 79.80 13.11 62.77
CA ASP A 348 79.74 12.89 61.32
C ASP A 348 78.59 11.96 60.93
N LEU A 349 78.32 10.91 61.72
CA LEU A 349 77.19 10.02 61.49
C LEU A 349 75.84 10.74 61.62
N GLY A 350 75.72 11.63 62.62
CA GLY A 350 74.54 12.48 62.82
C GLY A 350 74.38 13.51 61.71
N VAL A 351 75.45 14.22 61.34
CA VAL A 351 75.48 15.22 60.27
C VAL A 351 75.15 14.59 58.91
N THR A 352 75.68 13.40 58.61
CA THR A 352 75.36 12.67 57.38
C THR A 352 73.87 12.30 57.31
N SER A 353 73.27 11.96 58.45
CA SER A 353 71.83 11.67 58.53
C SER A 353 70.99 12.95 58.37
N ALA A 354 71.44 14.09 58.93
CA ALA A 354 70.80 15.39 58.76
C ALA A 354 70.90 15.94 57.33
N ASN A 355 72.05 15.81 56.67
CA ASN A 355 72.22 16.23 55.27
C ASN A 355 71.34 15.41 54.34
N ARG A 356 71.22 14.10 54.57
CA ARG A 356 70.27 13.25 53.82
C ARG A 356 68.82 13.69 54.01
N ALA A 357 68.43 14.14 55.20
CA ALA A 357 67.08 14.67 55.46
C ALA A 357 66.85 16.01 54.74
N ALA A 358 67.85 16.89 54.71
CA ALA A 358 67.81 18.16 53.98
C ALA A 358 67.67 17.93 52.45
N ASP A 359 68.42 16.97 51.90
CA ASP A 359 68.32 16.61 50.48
C ASP A 359 66.93 16.05 50.12
N LEU A 360 66.36 15.21 50.99
CA LEU A 360 65.03 14.64 50.78
C LEU A 360 63.94 15.73 50.80
N THR A 361 64.02 16.68 51.73
CA THR A 361 63.08 17.81 51.83
C THR A 361 63.18 18.76 50.63
N HIS A 362 64.39 19.01 50.11
CA HIS A 362 64.56 19.76 48.87
C HIS A 362 63.90 19.06 47.67
N ARG A 363 64.04 17.73 47.54
CA ARG A 363 63.40 16.95 46.46
C ARG A 363 61.87 16.96 46.56
N LEU A 364 61.33 16.85 47.76
CA LEU A 364 59.90 16.95 48.07
C LEU A 364 59.30 18.29 47.64
N LEU A 365 59.94 19.41 48.00
CA LEU A 365 59.49 20.74 47.64
C LEU A 365 59.56 20.98 46.13
N ALA A 366 60.58 20.44 45.45
CA ALA A 366 60.68 20.51 44.00
C ALA A 366 59.56 19.71 43.30
N PHE A 367 59.16 18.56 43.85
CA PHE A 367 58.05 17.75 43.35
C PHE A 367 56.68 18.43 43.55
N SER A 368 56.41 18.95 44.74
CA SER A 368 55.17 19.68 45.07
C SER A 368 54.92 20.90 44.16
N ARG A 369 55.98 21.65 43.82
CA ARG A 369 55.89 22.81 42.91
C ARG A 369 55.57 22.43 41.46
N ARG A 370 55.99 21.25 40.99
CA ARG A 370 55.66 20.79 39.63
C ARG A 370 54.19 20.38 39.51
N GLN A 371 53.61 19.74 40.53
CA GLN A 371 52.20 19.34 40.51
C GLN A 371 51.22 20.53 40.58
N SER A 372 51.57 21.62 41.25
CA SER A 372 50.72 22.82 41.35
C SER A 372 50.65 23.63 40.05
N LEU A 373 51.61 23.43 39.14
CA LEU A 373 51.63 24.06 37.81
C LEU A 373 50.74 23.33 36.80
N ASP A 374 50.54 22.02 36.93
CA ASP A 374 49.64 21.20 36.08
C ASP A 374 48.14 21.32 36.47
N SER A 375 47.82 21.98 37.58
CA SER A 375 46.44 22.09 38.11
C SER A 375 45.66 23.35 37.68
N LYS A 376 46.12 24.11 36.68
CA LYS A 376 45.31 25.18 36.05
C LYS A 376 44.68 24.65 34.75
N PRO A 377 43.36 24.38 34.70
CA PRO A 377 42.70 24.13 33.44
C PRO A 377 42.70 25.42 32.61
N GLY A 378 43.21 25.35 31.38
CA GLY A 378 43.05 26.42 30.40
C GLY A 378 41.57 26.67 30.16
N ALA A 379 41.18 27.95 30.20
CA ALA A 379 39.85 28.41 29.85
C ALA A 379 39.53 27.96 28.41
N HIS A 380 38.53 27.10 28.26
CA HIS A 380 37.90 26.83 26.97
C HIS A 380 36.94 27.99 26.66
N GLU A 381 37.26 28.75 25.62
CA GLU A 381 36.31 29.65 24.94
C GLU A 381 35.16 28.83 24.32
N PRO A 382 33.91 29.35 24.32
CA PRO A 382 32.79 28.69 23.67
C PRO A 382 32.88 28.87 22.13
N PRO A 383 32.53 27.86 21.31
CA PRO A 383 32.47 28.02 19.87
C PRO A 383 31.25 28.86 19.49
N GLY A 384 31.50 29.86 18.64
CA GLY A 384 30.51 30.79 18.15
C GLY A 384 29.40 30.14 17.32
N GLN A 385 28.22 30.74 17.48
CA GLN A 385 27.07 30.61 16.60
C GLN A 385 27.47 30.89 15.14
N ARG A 386 27.22 29.92 14.25
CA ARG A 386 26.88 30.14 12.85
C ARG A 386 25.96 29.02 12.43
N TYR A 387 24.71 29.35 12.11
CA TYR A 387 24.05 28.89 10.88
C TYR A 387 22.93 29.89 10.57
N GLU A 388 23.06 30.49 9.38
CA GLU A 388 21.99 31.04 8.55
C GLU A 388 21.05 29.92 8.08
#